data_AF-A0A5R2BT05-F1
#
_entry.id   AF-A0A5R2BT05-F1
#
_cell.length_a   1.000
_cell.length_b   1.000
_cell.length_c   1.000
_cell.angle_alpha   90.00
_cell.angle_beta   90.00
_cell.angle_gamma   90.00
#
_symmetry.space_group_name_H-M   'P 1'
#
loop_
_entity.id
_entity.type
_entity.pdbx_description
1 polymer ?
#
loop_
_entity_poly.entity_id
_entity_poly.type
_entity_poly.pdbx_seq_one_letter_code
_entity_poly.pdbx_strand_id
1 'polypeptide(L)'
;MNLKFRAKDYLSSDSFEPAEYEYIGNQKDGWEIKRNGEPYLQLGPGYIPLKTISCGVCSTDIDRRFLPFPLPQIIGHEVLAEGLEENQGKQFVVEINDTYEARGDKEPDLFCKEGIPTHSPERRVLGIDRLPGGFGPYILAPINAAISLDGVSPKAAVLMEPFAAALQAIIASPPKKGDHVAVLGPRRLGSLILAALSSYRKSNHAEFRITAITRHDHLVKLSKEMGADDVIDLRITNVENLKNKFDIVYDTTSTPSGFESAIQIAKREVHLKTTNGQPMAGINHLTELVVDELSILPYSEENTKFHWEKETRSNKNIFVFENVSEDVKAKLKQNFTVYVGDEKTAESILSSKDFLGHLPRFDVVVVSNPSEIGLVIRPNPDHENSLVRPRGAILVDTTNTNQWPSDQSLVGEFLKQGKEIHSSRCGDFHMAISLLRENPEITKSLETNLISHRYPADKLEEAYNKAKDPSSVKVVVDFQ
;
A
#
# COMPACT_ATOMS: atom_id res chain seq x y z
N MET A 1 -6.76 -26.17 -21.10
CA MET A 1 -5.28 -26.16 -21.01
C MET A 1 -4.82 -27.08 -19.88
N ASN A 2 -3.63 -27.68 -20.00
CA ASN A 2 -2.94 -28.38 -18.91
C ASN A 2 -1.46 -27.93 -18.89
N LEU A 3 -1.08 -27.14 -17.90
CA LEU A 3 0.29 -26.64 -17.73
C LEU A 3 0.97 -27.41 -16.59
N LYS A 4 2.02 -28.17 -16.92
CA LYS A 4 2.88 -28.85 -15.94
C LYS A 4 4.23 -28.17 -15.86
N PHE A 5 4.67 -27.81 -14.66
CA PHE A 5 5.94 -27.12 -14.48
C PHE A 5 6.54 -27.35 -13.10
N ARG A 6 7.82 -27.04 -12.97
CA ARG A 6 8.53 -27.00 -11.68
C ARG A 6 8.74 -25.55 -11.28
N ALA A 7 8.55 -25.28 -10.00
CA ALA A 7 8.85 -24.00 -9.37
C ALA A 7 9.41 -24.23 -7.97
N LYS A 8 9.80 -23.17 -7.29
CA LYS A 8 10.23 -23.22 -5.89
C LYS A 8 9.18 -22.61 -4.99
N ASP A 9 8.76 -23.37 -3.99
CA ASP A 9 7.96 -22.89 -2.89
C ASP A 9 8.84 -22.19 -1.87
N TYR A 10 8.41 -21.03 -1.38
CA TYR A 10 9.02 -20.36 -0.23
C TYR A 10 8.44 -20.92 1.07
N LEU A 11 9.30 -21.12 2.07
CA LEU A 11 8.99 -21.73 3.35
C LEU A 11 9.01 -20.72 4.49
N SER A 12 8.31 -21.04 5.58
CA SER A 12 8.37 -20.27 6.83
C SER A 12 9.79 -20.23 7.44
N SER A 13 10.65 -21.17 7.06
CA SER A 13 12.07 -21.23 7.44
C SER A 13 12.99 -20.25 6.68
N ASP A 14 12.46 -19.32 5.89
CA ASP A 14 13.24 -18.39 5.05
C ASP A 14 14.10 -19.12 4.00
N SER A 15 13.55 -20.17 3.40
CA SER A 15 14.22 -21.02 2.42
C SER A 15 13.26 -21.42 1.30
N PHE A 16 13.80 -22.06 0.27
CA PHE A 16 13.02 -22.52 -0.88
C PHE A 16 13.11 -24.04 -1.02
N GLU A 17 12.04 -24.67 -1.49
CA GLU A 17 12.01 -26.08 -1.86
C GLU A 17 11.39 -26.30 -3.24
N PRO A 18 11.87 -27.26 -4.04
CA PRO A 18 11.28 -27.56 -5.34
C PRO A 18 9.89 -28.20 -5.18
N ALA A 19 8.94 -27.77 -6.01
CA ALA A 19 7.62 -28.37 -6.11
C ALA A 19 7.19 -28.51 -7.58
N GLU A 20 6.42 -29.55 -7.87
CA GLU A 20 5.78 -29.75 -9.17
C GLU A 20 4.35 -29.20 -9.14
N TYR A 21 4.00 -28.37 -10.11
CA TYR A 21 2.68 -27.78 -10.25
C TYR A 21 2.01 -28.25 -11.54
N GLU A 22 0.70 -28.45 -11.45
CA GLU A 22 -0.17 -28.73 -12.60
C GLU A 22 -1.38 -27.80 -12.56
N TYR A 23 -1.56 -26.95 -13.57
CA TYR A 23 -2.73 -26.07 -13.72
C TYR A 23 -3.61 -26.64 -14.84
N ILE A 24 -4.81 -27.10 -14.47
CA ILE A 24 -5.75 -27.78 -15.38
C ILE A 24 -7.02 -26.96 -15.46
N GLY A 25 -7.35 -26.43 -16.63
CA GLY A 25 -8.55 -25.59 -16.74
C GLY A 25 -8.54 -24.65 -17.93
N ASN A 26 -9.42 -23.66 -17.85
CA ASN A 26 -9.53 -22.55 -18.79
C ASN A 26 -10.25 -21.36 -18.13
N GLN A 27 -10.22 -20.20 -18.78
CA GLN A 27 -10.83 -18.96 -18.26
C GLN A 27 -12.33 -19.09 -17.94
N LYS A 28 -13.08 -19.87 -18.72
CA LYS A 28 -14.55 -19.94 -18.63
C LYS A 28 -15.01 -20.89 -17.53
N ASP A 29 -14.36 -22.03 -17.38
CA ASP A 29 -14.77 -23.09 -16.46
C ASP A 29 -13.99 -23.04 -15.13
N GLY A 30 -12.88 -22.31 -15.09
CA GLY A 30 -11.98 -22.20 -13.94
C GLY A 30 -10.79 -23.16 -14.00
N TRP A 31 -10.05 -23.24 -12.90
CA TRP A 31 -8.77 -23.93 -12.82
C TRP A 31 -8.65 -24.81 -11.58
N GLU A 32 -8.33 -26.08 -11.79
CA GLU A 32 -7.82 -26.99 -10.76
C GLU A 32 -6.29 -26.86 -10.73
N ILE A 33 -5.74 -26.59 -9.54
CA ILE A 33 -4.30 -26.50 -9.31
C ILE A 33 -3.88 -27.64 -8.41
N LYS A 34 -2.92 -28.44 -8.87
CA LYS A 34 -2.25 -29.47 -8.08
C LYS A 34 -0.84 -29.07 -7.74
N ARG A 35 -0.37 -29.49 -6.56
CA ARG A 35 1.01 -29.37 -6.11
C ARG A 35 1.51 -30.74 -5.67
N ASN A 36 2.61 -31.21 -6.24
CA ASN A 36 3.21 -32.53 -6.00
C ASN A 36 2.20 -33.67 -6.19
N GLY A 37 1.31 -33.55 -7.19
CA GLY A 37 0.26 -34.53 -7.50
C GLY A 37 -1.03 -34.39 -6.68
N GLU A 38 -1.02 -33.64 -5.59
CA GLU A 38 -2.17 -33.46 -4.69
C GLU A 38 -2.95 -32.17 -4.99
N PRO A 39 -4.27 -32.13 -4.75
CA PRO A 39 -5.06 -30.90 -4.87
C PRO A 39 -4.49 -29.78 -3.99
N TYR A 40 -4.31 -28.59 -4.56
CA TYR A 40 -3.75 -27.43 -3.87
C TYR A 40 -4.71 -26.24 -3.80
N LEU A 41 -5.29 -25.84 -4.94
CA LEU A 41 -6.19 -24.70 -5.02
C LEU A 41 -7.20 -24.90 -6.15
N GLN A 42 -8.45 -24.51 -5.91
CA GLN A 42 -9.48 -24.45 -6.95
C GLN A 42 -9.84 -22.99 -7.20
N LEU A 43 -9.70 -22.55 -8.44
CA LEU A 43 -10.12 -21.23 -8.89
C LEU A 43 -11.37 -21.35 -9.75
N GLY A 44 -12.29 -20.41 -9.57
CA GLY A 44 -13.44 -20.25 -10.45
C GLY A 44 -13.05 -19.68 -11.82
N PRO A 45 -14.04 -19.31 -12.64
CA PRO A 45 -13.82 -18.60 -13.90
C PRO A 45 -13.10 -17.25 -13.70
N GLY A 46 -12.68 -16.63 -14.80
CA GLY A 46 -12.15 -15.25 -14.80
C GLY A 46 -10.63 -15.12 -14.65
N TYR A 47 -9.89 -16.23 -14.76
CA TYR A 47 -8.42 -16.23 -14.74
C TYR A 47 -7.83 -16.61 -16.09
N ILE A 48 -6.84 -15.85 -16.54
CA ILE A 48 -6.07 -16.15 -17.75
C ILE A 48 -4.68 -16.66 -17.39
N PRO A 49 -4.14 -17.64 -18.15
CA PRO A 49 -2.80 -18.14 -17.91
C PRO A 49 -1.77 -17.25 -18.61
N LEU A 50 -0.73 -16.87 -17.88
CA LEU A 50 0.37 -16.07 -18.39
C LEU A 50 1.70 -16.80 -18.15
N LYS A 51 2.64 -16.65 -19.09
CA LYS A 51 4.03 -17.10 -18.92
C LYS A 51 4.86 -15.96 -18.35
N THR A 52 5.48 -16.17 -17.20
CA THR A 52 6.34 -15.15 -16.59
C THR A 52 7.54 -14.86 -17.49
N ILE A 53 7.82 -13.58 -17.74
CA ILE A 53 9.05 -13.12 -18.41
C ILE A 53 10.09 -12.75 -17.34
N SER A 54 9.68 -11.92 -16.38
CA SER A 54 10.52 -11.49 -15.28
C SER A 54 9.70 -11.06 -14.07
N CYS A 55 10.24 -11.23 -12.87
CA CYS A 55 9.61 -10.82 -11.62
C CYS A 55 10.62 -10.09 -10.72
N GLY A 56 10.23 -8.93 -10.20
CA GLY A 56 11.02 -8.19 -9.21
C GLY A 56 10.89 -8.79 -7.81
N VAL A 57 11.95 -8.68 -7.00
CA VAL A 57 11.92 -9.03 -5.57
C VAL A 57 11.49 -7.81 -4.76
N CYS A 58 10.35 -7.91 -4.09
CA CYS A 58 9.81 -6.89 -3.21
C CYS A 58 10.27 -7.09 -1.76
N SER A 59 10.16 -6.04 -0.94
CA SER A 59 10.42 -6.18 0.51
C SER A 59 9.39 -7.11 1.16
N THR A 60 8.15 -7.12 0.66
CA THR A 60 7.10 -8.05 1.10
C THR A 60 7.48 -9.52 0.88
N ASP A 61 8.27 -9.84 -0.16
CA ASP A 61 8.78 -11.21 -0.37
C ASP A 61 9.82 -11.59 0.69
N ILE A 62 10.62 -10.63 1.15
CA ILE A 62 11.62 -10.82 2.22
C ILE A 62 10.91 -11.04 3.55
N ASP A 63 9.88 -10.24 3.82
CA ASP A 63 9.13 -10.30 5.07
C ASP A 63 8.02 -11.36 5.06
N ARG A 64 7.89 -12.13 3.97
CA ARG A 64 6.75 -13.03 3.71
C ARG A 64 6.47 -14.03 4.82
N ARG A 65 7.50 -14.49 5.54
CA ARG A 65 7.37 -15.44 6.67
C ARG A 65 6.72 -14.85 7.92
N PHE A 66 6.66 -13.52 8.01
CA PHE A 66 6.05 -12.81 9.14
C PHE A 66 4.62 -12.38 8.85
N LEU A 67 4.15 -12.54 7.60
CA LEU A 67 2.78 -12.21 7.22
C LEU A 67 1.83 -13.35 7.62
N PRO A 68 0.56 -13.04 7.98
CA PRO A 68 -0.40 -14.02 8.47
C PRO A 68 -1.01 -14.89 7.35
N PHE A 69 -0.26 -15.14 6.27
CA PHE A 69 -0.74 -15.88 5.10
C PHE A 69 -0.05 -17.24 4.97
N PRO A 70 -0.77 -18.30 4.54
CA PRO A 70 -0.25 -19.66 4.50
C PRO A 70 1.05 -19.82 3.70
N LEU A 71 1.96 -20.65 4.19
CA LEU A 71 3.14 -21.17 3.49
C LEU A 71 3.13 -22.70 3.62
N PRO A 72 3.72 -23.47 2.69
CA PRO A 72 4.54 -23.04 1.56
C PRO A 72 3.78 -22.53 0.33
N GLN A 73 4.40 -21.67 -0.47
CA GLN A 73 3.85 -21.12 -1.72
C GLN A 73 4.93 -20.48 -2.63
N ILE A 74 4.72 -20.45 -3.96
CA ILE A 74 5.45 -19.60 -4.91
C ILE A 74 5.16 -18.11 -4.59
N ILE A 75 6.19 -17.33 -4.27
CA ILE A 75 6.08 -15.88 -3.96
C ILE A 75 6.41 -15.01 -5.19
N GLY A 76 6.44 -13.69 -5.01
CA GLY A 76 6.76 -12.70 -6.06
C GLY A 76 5.52 -12.13 -6.75
N HIS A 77 5.46 -10.80 -6.87
CA HIS A 77 4.26 -10.09 -7.35
C HIS A 77 4.54 -8.86 -8.22
N GLU A 78 5.81 -8.58 -8.52
CA GLU A 78 6.22 -7.48 -9.40
C GLU A 78 6.46 -8.03 -10.82
N VAL A 79 5.38 -8.45 -11.49
CA VAL A 79 5.45 -9.34 -12.65
C VAL A 79 5.34 -8.62 -13.98
N LEU A 80 6.23 -8.98 -14.91
CA LEU A 80 6.05 -8.88 -16.36
C LEU A 80 5.84 -10.30 -16.92
N ALA A 81 4.78 -10.48 -17.70
CA ALA A 81 4.43 -11.77 -18.30
C ALA A 81 4.00 -11.63 -19.77
N GLU A 82 3.96 -12.76 -20.48
CA GLU A 82 3.41 -12.89 -21.83
C GLU A 82 2.10 -13.69 -21.78
N GLY A 83 1.13 -13.30 -22.61
CA GLY A 83 -0.08 -14.07 -22.81
C GLY A 83 0.16 -15.43 -23.47
N LEU A 84 -0.71 -16.39 -23.19
CA LEU A 84 -0.78 -17.68 -23.89
C LEU A 84 -2.00 -17.72 -24.82
N GLU A 85 -2.05 -18.73 -25.70
CA GLU A 85 -3.16 -18.98 -26.63
C GLU A 85 -3.57 -17.72 -27.43
N GLU A 86 -4.80 -17.23 -27.28
CA GLU A 86 -5.30 -16.04 -27.99
C GLU A 86 -4.60 -14.72 -27.60
N ASN A 87 -3.82 -14.71 -26.51
CA ASN A 87 -3.05 -13.57 -26.05
C ASN A 87 -1.55 -13.69 -26.34
N GLN A 88 -1.13 -14.70 -27.11
CA GLN A 88 0.27 -14.88 -27.48
C GLN A 88 0.87 -13.62 -28.14
N GLY A 89 2.09 -13.25 -27.73
CA GLY A 89 2.78 -12.03 -28.19
C GLY A 89 2.37 -10.74 -27.48
N LYS A 90 1.33 -10.75 -26.64
CA LYS A 90 0.97 -9.61 -25.79
C LYS A 90 1.70 -9.70 -24.46
N GLN A 91 2.17 -8.55 -23.97
CA GLN A 91 2.83 -8.44 -22.68
C GLN A 91 1.89 -7.82 -21.64
N PHE A 92 1.96 -8.33 -20.42
CA PHE A 92 1.11 -7.91 -19.32
C PHE A 92 1.94 -7.60 -18.10
N VAL A 93 1.55 -6.54 -17.41
CA VAL A 93 1.84 -6.33 -15.99
C VAL A 93 0.62 -6.79 -15.20
N VAL A 94 0.83 -7.33 -13.99
CA VAL A 94 -0.26 -7.93 -13.23
C VAL A 94 -0.53 -7.13 -11.97
N GLU A 95 -1.73 -6.56 -11.88
CA GLU A 95 -2.26 -6.00 -10.65
C GLU A 95 -2.48 -7.15 -9.65
N ILE A 96 -2.05 -6.96 -8.41
CA ILE A 96 -1.83 -8.10 -7.51
C ILE A 96 -3.11 -8.62 -6.84
N ASN A 97 -4.23 -7.89 -6.93
CA ASN A 97 -5.43 -8.13 -6.14
C ASN A 97 -6.44 -8.98 -6.89
N ASP A 98 -6.60 -10.23 -6.48
CA ASP A 98 -7.65 -11.12 -6.95
C ASP A 98 -8.96 -10.84 -6.19
N THR A 99 -9.78 -9.97 -6.78
CA THR A 99 -11.09 -9.53 -6.30
C THR A 99 -12.21 -9.97 -7.24
N TYR A 100 -13.47 -9.89 -6.80
CA TYR A 100 -14.63 -10.11 -7.66
C TYR A 100 -14.58 -9.29 -8.95
N GLU A 101 -14.26 -8.00 -8.84
CA GLU A 101 -14.13 -7.10 -9.99
C GLU A 101 -12.97 -7.51 -10.91
N ALA A 102 -11.82 -7.89 -10.33
CA ALA A 102 -10.65 -8.31 -11.10
C ALA A 102 -10.92 -9.58 -11.93
N ARG A 103 -11.76 -10.49 -11.44
CA ARG A 103 -12.19 -11.71 -12.16
C ARG A 103 -13.31 -11.45 -13.18
N GLY A 104 -13.99 -10.31 -13.08
CA GLY A 104 -15.18 -10.01 -13.88
C GLY A 104 -16.45 -10.72 -13.37
N ASP A 105 -16.52 -10.99 -12.07
CA ASP A 105 -17.69 -11.61 -11.44
C ASP A 105 -18.91 -10.68 -11.52
N LYS A 106 -20.10 -11.27 -11.75
CA LYS A 106 -21.34 -10.51 -11.96
C LYS A 106 -21.96 -9.99 -10.67
N GLU A 107 -21.78 -10.71 -9.57
CA GLU A 107 -22.39 -10.39 -8.27
C GLU A 107 -21.30 -9.89 -7.32
N PRO A 108 -21.11 -8.56 -7.20
CA PRO A 108 -20.10 -8.01 -6.32
C PRO A 108 -20.48 -8.19 -4.84
N ASP A 109 -19.46 -8.40 -4.00
CA ASP A 109 -19.63 -8.40 -2.55
C ASP A 109 -19.89 -6.99 -1.99
N LEU A 110 -20.09 -6.88 -0.66
CA LEU A 110 -20.36 -5.59 -0.01
C LEU A 110 -19.20 -4.60 -0.17
N PHE A 111 -17.94 -5.07 -0.13
CA PHE A 111 -16.77 -4.19 -0.26
C PHE A 111 -16.64 -3.62 -1.67
N CYS A 112 -16.91 -4.43 -2.70
CA CYS A 112 -16.96 -3.98 -4.09
C CYS A 112 -18.10 -2.97 -4.31
N LYS A 113 -19.28 -3.23 -3.75
CA LYS A 113 -20.43 -2.30 -3.81
C LYS A 113 -20.14 -0.94 -3.14
N GLU A 114 -19.28 -0.95 -2.12
CA GLU A 114 -18.82 0.25 -1.41
C GLU A 114 -17.60 0.94 -2.08
N GLY A 115 -17.15 0.45 -3.24
CA GLY A 115 -16.03 1.05 -3.99
C GLY A 115 -14.64 0.73 -3.42
N ILE A 116 -14.53 -0.30 -2.57
CA ILE A 116 -13.29 -0.74 -1.92
C ILE A 116 -12.98 -2.23 -2.18
N PRO A 117 -12.97 -2.70 -3.44
CA PRO A 117 -12.81 -4.12 -3.77
C PRO A 117 -11.50 -4.73 -3.23
N THR A 118 -10.42 -3.94 -3.19
CA THR A 118 -9.11 -4.35 -2.67
C THR A 118 -9.07 -4.59 -1.16
N HIS A 119 -10.19 -4.38 -0.46
CA HIS A 119 -10.33 -4.63 0.97
C HIS A 119 -11.36 -5.73 1.28
N SER A 120 -11.88 -6.40 0.25
CA SER A 120 -12.72 -7.58 0.42
C SER A 120 -11.99 -8.66 1.24
N PRO A 121 -12.65 -9.30 2.24
CA PRO A 121 -12.10 -10.44 2.96
C PRO A 121 -11.86 -11.68 2.09
N GLU A 122 -12.55 -11.78 0.94
CA GLU A 122 -12.37 -12.88 -0.01
C GLU A 122 -11.13 -12.70 -0.88
N ARG A 123 -10.65 -11.45 -1.01
CA ARG A 123 -9.50 -11.07 -1.83
C ARG A 123 -8.30 -11.98 -1.57
N ARG A 124 -7.75 -12.53 -2.65
CA ARG A 124 -6.43 -13.17 -2.65
C ARG A 124 -5.40 -12.20 -3.22
N VAL A 125 -4.13 -12.45 -2.98
CA VAL A 125 -3.04 -11.58 -3.45
C VAL A 125 -1.97 -12.43 -4.12
N LEU A 126 -1.68 -12.13 -5.39
CA LEU A 126 -0.66 -12.81 -6.18
C LEU A 126 0.68 -12.83 -5.41
N GLY A 127 1.27 -14.00 -5.24
CA GLY A 127 2.57 -14.18 -4.58
C GLY A 127 2.61 -13.86 -3.08
N ILE A 128 1.46 -13.52 -2.46
CA ILE A 128 1.38 -13.13 -1.05
C ILE A 128 0.31 -13.95 -0.32
N ASP A 129 -0.96 -13.87 -0.72
CA ASP A 129 -2.09 -14.55 -0.05
C ASP A 129 -2.78 -15.52 -1.01
N ARG A 130 -2.61 -16.83 -0.78
CA ARG A 130 -3.31 -17.96 -1.43
C ARG A 130 -3.14 -18.12 -2.94
N LEU A 131 -2.78 -17.09 -3.71
CA LEU A 131 -2.58 -17.16 -5.17
C LEU A 131 -1.08 -17.23 -5.53
N PRO A 132 -0.58 -18.32 -6.16
CA PRO A 132 0.85 -18.47 -6.50
C PRO A 132 1.42 -17.34 -7.36
N GLY A 133 2.63 -16.90 -7.03
CA GLY A 133 3.26 -15.69 -7.57
C GLY A 133 4.17 -15.88 -8.78
N GLY A 134 4.81 -14.78 -9.17
CA GLY A 134 5.66 -14.64 -10.35
C GLY A 134 7.06 -15.24 -10.25
N PHE A 135 7.46 -15.85 -9.13
CA PHE A 135 8.67 -16.69 -9.13
C PHE A 135 8.46 -18.10 -9.68
N GLY A 136 7.31 -18.36 -10.29
CA GLY A 136 7.04 -19.51 -11.13
C GLY A 136 7.05 -19.15 -12.63
N PRO A 137 7.27 -20.13 -13.53
CA PRO A 137 7.27 -19.92 -14.98
C PRO A 137 5.88 -19.59 -15.54
N TYR A 138 4.80 -19.93 -14.82
CA TYR A 138 3.43 -19.62 -15.19
C TYR A 138 2.66 -19.08 -13.98
N ILE A 139 1.75 -18.15 -14.24
CA ILE A 139 0.80 -17.62 -13.25
C ILE A 139 -0.61 -17.64 -13.81
N LEU A 140 -1.60 -17.60 -12.91
CA LEU A 140 -3.01 -17.38 -13.23
C LEU A 140 -3.39 -16.00 -12.71
N ALA A 141 -3.66 -15.07 -13.62
CA ALA A 141 -4.05 -13.70 -13.29
C ALA A 141 -5.55 -13.50 -13.52
N PRO A 142 -6.28 -12.81 -12.62
CA PRO A 142 -7.62 -12.34 -12.91
C PRO A 142 -7.61 -11.50 -14.20
N ILE A 143 -8.63 -11.67 -15.06
CA ILE A 143 -8.62 -11.09 -16.41
C ILE A 143 -8.48 -9.57 -16.42
N ASN A 144 -9.14 -8.85 -15.50
CA ASN A 144 -9.06 -7.39 -15.43
C ASN A 144 -7.83 -6.90 -14.64
N ALA A 145 -7.12 -7.80 -13.95
CA ALA A 145 -5.85 -7.51 -13.30
C ALA A 145 -4.65 -7.72 -14.23
N ALA A 146 -4.81 -8.46 -15.33
CA ALA A 146 -3.80 -8.59 -16.38
C ALA A 146 -3.87 -7.38 -17.33
N ILE A 147 -3.02 -6.38 -17.08
CA ILE A 147 -3.07 -5.09 -17.77
C ILE A 147 -2.03 -5.08 -18.89
N SER A 148 -2.47 -4.77 -20.11
CA SER A 148 -1.59 -4.70 -21.30
C SER A 148 -0.49 -3.67 -21.09
N LEU A 149 0.75 -4.07 -21.35
CA LEU A 149 1.90 -3.19 -21.31
C LEU A 149 2.06 -2.45 -22.64
N ASP A 150 1.43 -1.27 -22.74
CA ASP A 150 1.46 -0.47 -23.98
C ASP A 150 2.31 0.79 -23.83
N GLY A 151 3.37 0.91 -24.65
CA GLY A 151 4.19 2.13 -24.74
C GLY A 151 5.13 2.37 -23.57
N VAL A 152 5.34 1.38 -22.70
CA VAL A 152 6.34 1.38 -21.62
C VAL A 152 7.33 0.25 -21.88
N SER A 153 8.61 0.45 -21.57
CA SER A 153 9.62 -0.57 -21.86
C SER A 153 9.41 -1.83 -20.98
N PRO A 154 9.75 -3.03 -21.47
CA PRO A 154 9.76 -4.25 -20.66
C PRO A 154 10.66 -4.14 -19.42
N LYS A 155 11.74 -3.35 -19.51
CA LYS A 155 12.66 -3.16 -18.39
C LYS A 155 12.00 -2.37 -17.26
N ALA A 156 11.18 -1.36 -17.57
CA ALA A 156 10.43 -0.60 -16.57
C ALA A 156 9.23 -1.38 -16.01
N ALA A 157 8.70 -2.37 -16.74
CA ALA A 157 7.48 -3.10 -16.37
C ALA A 157 7.54 -3.80 -15.01
N VAL A 158 8.70 -4.34 -14.61
CA VAL A 158 8.87 -4.95 -13.27
C VAL A 158 8.81 -3.93 -12.12
N LEU A 159 8.87 -2.64 -12.42
CA LEU A 159 8.67 -1.57 -11.45
C LEU A 159 7.22 -1.08 -11.43
N MET A 160 6.32 -1.66 -12.23
CA MET A 160 4.95 -1.15 -12.38
C MET A 160 4.16 -1.19 -11.07
N GLU A 161 4.14 -2.35 -10.40
CA GLU A 161 3.45 -2.49 -9.11
C GLU A 161 3.97 -1.49 -8.07
N PRO A 162 5.29 -1.41 -7.78
CA PRO A 162 5.76 -0.51 -6.75
C PRO A 162 5.70 0.96 -7.19
N PHE A 163 5.76 1.27 -8.49
CA PHE A 163 5.52 2.62 -9.00
C PHE A 163 4.06 3.03 -8.87
N ALA A 164 3.10 2.14 -9.15
CA ALA A 164 1.68 2.39 -8.93
C ALA A 164 1.40 2.64 -7.44
N ALA A 165 1.96 1.82 -6.55
CA ALA A 165 1.87 2.04 -5.11
C ALA A 165 2.48 3.38 -4.66
N ALA A 166 3.58 3.81 -5.27
CA ALA A 166 4.16 5.14 -5.05
C ALA A 166 3.26 6.26 -5.56
N LEU A 167 2.70 6.13 -6.76
CA LEU A 167 1.75 7.09 -7.34
C LEU A 167 0.51 7.25 -6.47
N GLN A 168 0.02 6.15 -5.87
CA GLN A 168 -1.14 6.22 -4.98
C GLN A 168 -0.90 7.15 -3.79
N ALA A 169 0.35 7.28 -3.31
CA ALA A 169 0.68 8.24 -2.26
C ALA A 169 0.38 9.68 -2.70
N ILE A 170 0.71 10.04 -3.93
CA ILE A 170 0.41 11.35 -4.50
C ILE A 170 -1.10 11.53 -4.73
N ILE A 171 -1.81 10.48 -5.16
CA ILE A 171 -3.27 10.59 -5.38
C ILE A 171 -4.04 10.75 -4.07
N ALA A 172 -3.62 10.05 -3.01
CA ALA A 172 -4.21 10.18 -1.68
C ALA A 172 -3.85 11.51 -1.00
N SER A 173 -2.67 12.07 -1.32
CA SER A 173 -2.14 13.31 -0.75
C SER A 173 -1.61 14.22 -1.86
N PRO A 174 -2.49 14.83 -2.68
CA PRO A 174 -2.07 15.57 -3.87
C PRO A 174 -1.45 16.93 -3.50
N PRO A 175 -0.26 17.26 -4.02
CA PRO A 175 0.33 18.59 -3.87
C PRO A 175 -0.56 19.67 -4.50
N LYS A 176 -0.73 20.79 -3.79
CA LYS A 176 -1.45 21.98 -4.25
C LYS A 176 -0.49 22.95 -4.94
N LYS A 177 -1.05 23.89 -5.69
CA LYS A 177 -0.29 24.97 -6.34
C LYS A 177 0.55 25.74 -5.31
N GLY A 178 1.86 25.78 -5.53
CA GLY A 178 2.83 26.48 -4.70
C GLY A 178 3.37 25.65 -3.53
N ASP A 179 2.89 24.42 -3.33
CA ASP A 179 3.38 23.57 -2.23
C ASP A 179 4.87 23.27 -2.37
N HIS A 180 5.54 23.14 -1.23
CA HIS A 180 6.88 22.56 -1.13
C HIS A 180 6.78 21.19 -0.46
N VAL A 181 6.95 20.12 -1.25
CA VAL A 181 6.84 18.74 -0.76
C VAL A 181 8.22 18.12 -0.51
N ALA A 182 8.28 17.23 0.48
CA ALA A 182 9.46 16.44 0.81
C ALA A 182 9.22 14.94 0.70
N VAL A 183 10.22 14.21 0.21
CA VAL A 183 10.31 12.75 0.34
C VAL A 183 11.41 12.41 1.33
N LEU A 184 11.04 11.84 2.47
CA LEU A 184 11.95 11.47 3.54
C LEU A 184 12.39 10.00 3.37
N GLY A 185 13.67 9.79 3.09
CA GLY A 185 14.24 8.47 2.81
C GLY A 185 14.12 8.04 1.34
N PRO A 186 14.79 8.74 0.39
CA PRO A 186 14.71 8.49 -1.05
C PRO A 186 15.50 7.24 -1.50
N ARG A 187 15.24 6.08 -0.89
CA ARG A 187 15.83 4.77 -1.29
C ARG A 187 14.85 4.05 -2.23
N ARG A 188 14.56 2.76 -2.02
CA ARG A 188 13.68 1.94 -2.88
C ARG A 188 12.34 2.62 -3.19
N LEU A 189 11.44 2.70 -2.19
CA LEU A 189 10.12 3.32 -2.36
C LEU A 189 10.21 4.84 -2.51
N GLY A 190 11.06 5.51 -1.73
CA GLY A 190 11.20 6.97 -1.82
C GLY A 190 11.67 7.46 -3.20
N SER A 191 12.54 6.72 -3.90
CA SER A 191 12.92 7.05 -5.28
C SER A 191 11.75 6.91 -6.25
N LEU A 192 10.88 5.91 -6.04
CA LEU A 192 9.65 5.76 -6.82
C LEU A 192 8.66 6.91 -6.54
N ILE A 193 8.54 7.37 -5.29
CA ILE A 193 7.72 8.55 -4.96
C ILE A 193 8.28 9.82 -5.62
N LEU A 194 9.61 10.02 -5.61
CA LEU A 194 10.23 11.16 -6.33
C LEU A 194 9.90 11.12 -7.82
N ALA A 195 10.06 9.96 -8.45
CA ALA A 195 9.74 9.77 -9.86
C ALA A 195 8.26 10.00 -10.14
N ALA A 196 7.37 9.46 -9.30
CA ALA A 196 5.93 9.61 -9.44
C ALA A 196 5.49 11.07 -9.23
N LEU A 197 6.03 11.80 -8.23
CA LEU A 197 5.81 13.23 -8.04
C LEU A 197 6.27 14.04 -9.26
N SER A 198 7.46 13.75 -9.79
CA SER A 198 8.00 14.43 -10.98
C SER A 198 7.12 14.18 -12.21
N SER A 199 6.74 12.92 -12.47
CA SER A 199 5.87 12.57 -13.60
C SER A 199 4.48 13.18 -13.43
N TYR A 200 3.89 13.10 -12.24
CA TYR A 200 2.59 13.72 -11.92
C TYR A 200 2.64 15.24 -12.16
N ARG A 201 3.69 15.90 -11.70
CA ARG A 201 3.91 17.34 -11.88
C ARG A 201 3.93 17.73 -13.36
N LYS A 202 4.68 16.99 -14.18
CA LYS A 202 4.85 17.26 -15.61
C LYS A 202 3.56 16.98 -16.39
N SER A 203 2.97 15.80 -16.23
CA SER A 203 1.77 15.39 -16.96
C SER A 203 0.54 16.25 -16.63
N ASN A 204 0.41 16.72 -15.39
CA ASN A 204 -0.73 17.55 -14.97
C ASN A 204 -0.43 19.06 -15.02
N HIS A 205 0.75 19.48 -15.48
CA HIS A 205 1.21 20.87 -15.43
C HIS A 205 1.07 21.51 -14.04
N ALA A 206 1.26 20.72 -12.99
CA ALA A 206 1.14 21.19 -11.62
C ALA A 206 2.37 22.01 -11.21
N GLU A 207 2.17 23.01 -10.35
CA GLU A 207 3.21 23.91 -9.90
C GLU A 207 3.53 23.65 -8.43
N PHE A 208 4.53 22.81 -8.15
CA PHE A 208 5.04 22.55 -6.79
C PHE A 208 6.52 22.16 -6.82
N ARG A 209 7.19 22.29 -5.67
CA ARG A 209 8.63 22.00 -5.50
C ARG A 209 8.85 20.69 -4.76
N ILE A 210 9.80 19.88 -5.22
CA ILE A 210 10.12 18.54 -4.69
C ILE A 210 11.50 18.57 -4.03
N THR A 211 11.59 18.19 -2.76
CA THR A 211 12.85 18.01 -2.04
C THR A 211 13.02 16.58 -1.55
N ALA A 212 14.17 15.98 -1.84
CA ALA A 212 14.54 14.71 -1.23
C ALA A 212 15.33 14.95 0.06
N ILE A 213 15.04 14.20 1.12
CA ILE A 213 15.74 14.31 2.40
C ILE A 213 16.41 12.97 2.71
N THR A 214 17.75 12.97 2.78
CA THR A 214 18.56 11.76 2.87
C THR A 214 19.62 11.84 3.99
N ARG A 215 20.09 10.68 4.44
CA ARG A 215 21.25 10.51 5.34
C ARG A 215 22.45 9.87 4.62
N HIS A 216 22.39 9.70 3.30
CA HIS A 216 23.41 9.01 2.51
C HIS A 216 23.80 9.84 1.28
N ASP A 217 25.11 10.02 1.06
CA ASP A 217 25.71 10.76 -0.06
C ASP A 217 25.29 10.25 -1.43
N HIS A 218 25.40 8.95 -1.66
CA HIS A 218 25.10 8.34 -2.97
C HIS A 218 23.64 8.57 -3.39
N LEU A 219 22.73 8.79 -2.44
CA LEU A 219 21.32 9.10 -2.72
C LEU A 219 21.10 10.55 -3.17
N VAL A 220 22.07 11.45 -3.01
CA VAL A 220 21.93 12.85 -3.44
C VAL A 220 21.79 12.94 -4.96
N LYS A 221 22.72 12.30 -5.68
CA LYS A 221 22.68 12.26 -7.16
C LYS A 221 21.44 11.51 -7.64
N LEU A 222 21.16 10.34 -7.06
CA LEU A 222 19.99 9.53 -7.39
C LEU A 222 18.68 10.34 -7.26
N SER A 223 18.52 11.07 -6.15
CA SER A 223 17.31 11.84 -5.90
C SER A 223 17.05 12.89 -6.98
N LYS A 224 18.10 13.57 -7.46
CA LYS A 224 18.01 14.52 -8.57
C LYS A 224 17.61 13.84 -9.88
N GLU A 225 18.22 12.68 -10.17
CA GLU A 225 17.89 11.89 -11.37
C GLU A 225 16.46 11.33 -11.35
N MET A 226 15.89 11.13 -10.15
CA MET A 226 14.48 10.75 -9.95
C MET A 226 13.52 11.94 -9.95
N GLY A 227 14.00 13.17 -10.12
CA GLY A 227 13.16 14.36 -10.30
C GLY A 227 13.02 15.28 -9.09
N ALA A 228 13.84 15.12 -8.04
CA ALA A 228 13.91 16.10 -6.97
C ALA A 228 14.52 17.44 -7.45
N ASP A 229 13.89 18.57 -7.09
CA ASP A 229 14.43 19.90 -7.39
C ASP A 229 15.56 20.27 -6.44
N ASP A 230 15.56 19.72 -5.22
CA ASP A 230 16.57 19.91 -4.19
C ASP A 230 16.82 18.64 -3.40
N VAL A 231 17.96 18.60 -2.73
CA VAL A 231 18.28 17.53 -1.78
C VAL A 231 18.80 18.14 -0.50
N ILE A 232 18.30 17.66 0.63
CA ILE A 232 18.79 18.00 1.96
C ILE A 232 19.50 16.78 2.56
N ASP A 233 20.73 16.99 3.00
CA ASP A 233 21.53 16.00 3.67
C ASP A 233 21.48 16.20 5.19
N LEU A 234 20.84 15.25 5.88
CA LEU A 234 20.68 15.25 7.32
C LEU A 234 21.96 14.93 8.09
N ARG A 235 23.05 14.53 7.41
CA ARG A 235 24.38 14.41 8.05
C ARG A 235 24.98 15.76 8.43
N ILE A 236 24.56 16.82 7.72
CA ILE A 236 25.07 18.18 7.89
C ILE A 236 23.97 19.20 8.20
N THR A 237 22.70 18.80 8.12
CA THR A 237 21.54 19.64 8.41
C THR A 237 20.78 19.07 9.59
N ASN A 238 20.59 19.86 10.65
CA ASN A 238 19.74 19.47 11.77
C ASN A 238 18.26 19.52 11.37
N VAL A 239 17.50 18.47 11.73
CA VAL A 239 16.05 18.36 11.47
C VAL A 239 15.27 19.53 12.08
N GLU A 240 15.69 20.06 13.23
CA GLU A 240 15.04 21.21 13.87
C GLU A 240 15.04 22.46 12.98
N ASN A 241 16.06 22.62 12.11
CA ASN A 241 16.12 23.72 11.14
C ASN A 241 15.11 23.57 9.98
N LEU A 242 14.41 22.45 9.92
CA LEU A 242 13.44 22.10 8.89
C LEU A 242 12.01 22.05 9.44
N LYS A 243 11.79 22.43 10.72
CA LYS A 243 10.48 22.42 11.36
C LYS A 243 9.45 23.19 10.53
N ASN A 244 8.31 22.55 10.26
CA ASN A 244 7.20 23.13 9.47
C ASN A 244 7.61 23.69 8.09
N LYS A 245 8.63 23.13 7.45
CA LYS A 245 9.16 23.65 6.17
C LYS A 245 8.42 23.12 4.94
N PHE A 246 7.86 21.91 5.01
CA PHE A 246 7.29 21.24 3.86
C PHE A 246 5.79 21.08 4.03
N ASP A 247 5.01 21.51 3.04
CA ASP A 247 3.57 21.39 3.05
C ASP A 247 3.13 19.93 3.18
N ILE A 248 3.77 19.01 2.45
CA ILE A 248 3.56 17.57 2.54
C ILE A 248 4.91 16.87 2.74
N VAL A 249 4.97 15.90 3.65
CA VAL A 249 6.11 14.98 3.82
C VAL A 249 5.66 13.56 3.54
N TYR A 250 6.18 12.95 2.48
CA TYR A 250 6.02 11.51 2.23
C TYR A 250 7.10 10.75 3.00
N ASP A 251 6.71 10.02 4.06
CA ASP A 251 7.62 9.19 4.85
C ASP A 251 7.75 7.80 4.25
N THR A 252 8.98 7.49 3.80
CA THR A 252 9.38 6.17 3.29
C THR A 252 10.59 5.61 4.04
N THR A 253 10.84 6.06 5.27
CA THR A 253 12.02 5.68 6.05
C THR A 253 11.93 4.30 6.67
N SER A 254 10.72 3.81 6.91
CA SER A 254 10.47 2.58 7.66
C SER A 254 11.03 2.57 9.09
N THR A 255 11.15 3.73 9.76
CA THR A 255 11.69 3.79 11.15
C THR A 255 10.92 4.76 12.05
N PRO A 256 10.83 4.48 13.38
CA PRO A 256 10.23 5.42 14.35
C PRO A 256 10.84 6.83 14.29
N SER A 257 12.18 6.91 14.27
CA SER A 257 12.88 8.22 14.21
C SER A 257 12.59 9.01 12.93
N GLY A 258 12.31 8.30 11.82
CA GLY A 258 11.96 8.93 10.54
C GLY A 258 10.54 9.46 10.56
N PHE A 259 9.59 8.70 11.14
CA PHE A 259 8.23 9.18 11.39
C PHE A 259 8.21 10.44 12.26
N GLU A 260 8.95 10.44 13.38
CA GLU A 260 9.08 11.63 14.25
C GLU A 260 9.64 12.83 13.48
N SER A 261 10.68 12.61 12.67
CA SER A 261 11.25 13.66 11.80
C SER A 261 10.21 14.18 10.79
N ALA A 262 9.40 13.30 10.20
CA ALA A 262 8.35 13.68 9.26
C ALA A 262 7.30 14.57 9.93
N ILE A 263 6.84 14.20 11.12
CA ILE A 263 5.88 14.98 11.92
C ILE A 263 6.44 16.38 12.26
N GLN A 264 7.72 16.47 12.62
CA GLN A 264 8.36 17.76 12.95
C GLN A 264 8.47 18.69 11.74
N ILE A 265 8.85 18.18 10.57
CA ILE A 265 9.16 19.00 9.39
C ILE A 265 7.93 19.30 8.53
N ALA A 266 6.86 18.52 8.67
CA ALA A 266 5.60 18.73 7.98
C ALA A 266 4.85 19.96 8.51
N LYS A 267 4.47 20.85 7.60
CA LYS A 267 3.70 22.08 7.85
C LYS A 267 2.21 21.82 7.86
N ARG A 268 1.73 20.89 7.04
CA ARG A 268 0.31 20.54 6.93
C ARG A 268 0.09 19.04 7.01
N GLU A 269 0.92 18.23 6.36
CA GLU A 269 0.57 16.84 6.11
C GLU A 269 1.77 15.89 6.13
N VAL A 270 1.56 14.71 6.73
CA VAL A 270 2.44 13.55 6.56
C VAL A 270 1.68 12.48 5.79
N HIS A 271 2.25 12.01 4.68
CA HIS A 271 1.77 10.81 4.00
C HIS A 271 2.66 9.61 4.36
N LEU A 272 2.08 8.64 5.05
CA LEU A 272 2.78 7.47 5.57
C LEU A 272 2.73 6.32 4.57
N LYS A 273 3.89 5.82 4.15
CA LYS A 273 4.05 4.54 3.43
C LYS A 273 4.84 3.49 4.21
N THR A 274 5.33 3.85 5.40
CA THR A 274 6.13 3.01 6.28
C THR A 274 5.29 1.86 6.87
N THR A 275 5.77 0.62 6.75
CA THR A 275 5.15 -0.59 7.32
C THR A 275 6.18 -1.42 8.11
N ASN A 276 6.66 -0.92 9.26
CA ASN A 276 7.71 -1.58 10.05
C ASN A 276 7.18 -2.38 11.25
N GLY A 277 5.88 -2.33 11.52
CA GLY A 277 5.21 -3.02 12.64
C GLY A 277 5.58 -2.49 14.03
N GLN A 278 6.36 -1.42 14.13
CA GLN A 278 6.76 -0.81 15.39
C GLN A 278 5.76 0.29 15.81
N PRO A 279 5.50 0.45 17.11
CA PRO A 279 4.83 1.64 17.62
C PRO A 279 5.65 2.90 17.29
N MET A 280 4.98 3.99 16.91
CA MET A 280 5.65 5.27 16.62
C MET A 280 4.89 6.43 17.26
N ALA A 281 5.58 7.23 18.07
CA ALA A 281 5.02 8.38 18.81
C ALA A 281 3.70 8.07 19.56
N GLY A 282 3.65 6.91 20.23
CA GLY A 282 2.50 6.46 21.02
C GLY A 282 1.34 5.84 20.22
N ILE A 283 1.50 5.63 18.91
CA ILE A 283 0.50 4.98 18.06
C ILE A 283 0.96 3.57 17.69
N ASN A 284 0.12 2.58 17.98
CA ASN A 284 0.28 1.19 17.57
C ASN A 284 -0.38 0.93 16.22
N HIS A 285 -0.01 -0.17 15.56
CA HIS A 285 -0.67 -0.67 14.34
C HIS A 285 -0.60 0.26 13.12
N LEU A 286 0.47 1.05 12.97
CA LEU A 286 0.64 1.94 11.83
C LEU A 286 0.87 1.19 10.50
N THR A 287 1.37 -0.05 10.54
CA THR A 287 1.40 -0.90 9.34
C THR A 287 -0.01 -1.16 8.84
N GLU A 288 -0.91 -1.54 9.74
CA GLU A 288 -2.30 -1.85 9.46
C GLU A 288 -3.07 -0.61 9.03
N LEU A 289 -2.75 0.57 9.60
CA LEU A 289 -3.25 1.85 9.11
C LEU A 289 -2.94 2.07 7.62
N VAL A 290 -1.70 1.77 7.19
CA VAL A 290 -1.29 1.85 5.77
C VAL A 290 -2.01 0.78 4.94
N VAL A 291 -2.14 -0.44 5.47
CA VAL A 291 -2.81 -1.55 4.79
C VAL A 291 -4.27 -1.24 4.50
N ASP A 292 -4.97 -0.63 5.47
CA ASP A 292 -6.38 -0.25 5.40
C ASP A 292 -6.59 1.15 4.77
N GLU A 293 -5.49 1.85 4.44
CA GLU A 293 -5.47 3.18 3.82
C GLU A 293 -6.19 4.25 4.67
N LEU A 294 -6.06 4.17 6.00
CA LEU A 294 -6.75 5.07 6.92
C LEU A 294 -6.02 6.42 7.04
N SER A 295 -6.77 7.43 7.48
CA SER A 295 -6.24 8.75 7.83
C SER A 295 -6.44 9.04 9.32
N ILE A 296 -5.50 9.77 9.93
CA ILE A 296 -5.62 10.33 11.28
C ILE A 296 -5.72 11.84 11.14
N LEU A 297 -6.84 12.40 11.56
CA LEU A 297 -7.15 13.82 11.41
C LEU A 297 -7.51 14.41 12.78
N PRO A 298 -7.28 15.70 13.02
CA PRO A 298 -7.88 16.37 14.17
C PRO A 298 -9.40 16.42 13.99
N TYR A 299 -10.14 16.32 15.10
CA TYR A 299 -11.58 16.51 15.07
C TYR A 299 -11.94 17.93 14.62
N SER A 300 -12.77 18.00 13.58
CA SER A 300 -13.44 19.20 13.09
C SER A 300 -14.73 18.79 12.38
N GLU A 301 -15.72 19.68 12.29
CA GLU A 301 -16.95 19.38 11.54
C GLU A 301 -16.69 19.07 10.06
N GLU A 302 -15.65 19.67 9.48
CA GLU A 302 -15.20 19.34 8.11
C GLU A 302 -14.67 17.92 8.03
N ASN A 303 -13.80 17.52 8.97
CA ASN A 303 -13.18 16.20 8.97
C ASN A 303 -14.18 15.07 9.29
N THR A 304 -15.32 15.36 9.91
CA THR A 304 -16.43 14.38 10.03
C THR A 304 -17.03 13.96 8.69
N LYS A 305 -16.76 14.71 7.61
CA LYS A 305 -17.21 14.41 6.25
C LYS A 305 -16.14 13.75 5.40
N PHE A 306 -14.97 13.43 5.97
CA PHE A 306 -13.87 12.84 5.22
C PHE A 306 -14.30 11.55 4.50
N HIS A 307 -14.02 11.52 3.20
CA HIS A 307 -14.05 10.36 2.33
C HIS A 307 -13.05 10.58 1.20
N TRP A 308 -12.64 9.51 0.53
CA TRP A 308 -11.75 9.66 -0.63
C TRP A 308 -12.51 10.29 -1.81
N GLU A 309 -11.82 11.10 -2.62
CA GLU A 309 -12.44 11.91 -3.68
C GLU A 309 -13.25 11.08 -4.70
N LYS A 310 -12.81 9.84 -4.98
CA LYS A 310 -13.50 8.91 -5.90
C LYS A 310 -14.72 8.21 -5.27
N GLU A 311 -14.94 8.35 -3.97
CA GLU A 311 -16.08 7.74 -3.28
C GLU A 311 -17.30 8.66 -3.31
N THR A 312 -18.44 8.14 -3.74
CA THR A 312 -19.73 8.87 -3.74
C THR A 312 -20.56 8.46 -2.52
N ARG A 313 -20.05 8.74 -1.31
CA ARG A 313 -20.73 8.38 -0.05
C ARG A 313 -20.81 9.57 0.91
N SER A 314 -21.65 9.41 1.92
CA SER A 314 -21.72 10.32 3.08
C SER A 314 -21.59 9.51 4.36
N ASN A 315 -20.86 10.04 5.32
CA ASN A 315 -20.70 9.42 6.64
C ASN A 315 -22.04 9.48 7.39
N LYS A 316 -22.43 8.36 8.01
CA LYS A 316 -23.70 8.22 8.74
C LYS A 316 -23.49 7.66 10.14
N ASN A 317 -22.74 6.56 10.24
CA ASN A 317 -22.52 5.83 11.48
C ASN A 317 -21.15 6.18 12.04
N ILE A 318 -21.12 6.89 13.16
CA ILE A 318 -19.89 7.33 13.83
C ILE A 318 -19.80 6.67 15.20
N PHE A 319 -18.64 6.09 15.50
CA PHE A 319 -18.31 5.62 16.84
C PHE A 319 -17.44 6.64 17.57
N VAL A 320 -17.69 6.83 18.86
CA VAL A 320 -16.98 7.81 19.68
C VAL A 320 -16.52 7.14 20.97
N PHE A 321 -15.24 7.21 21.28
CA PHE A 321 -14.70 6.68 22.53
C PHE A 321 -15.25 7.46 23.74
N GLU A 322 -15.44 6.76 24.86
CA GLU A 322 -16.08 7.32 26.07
C GLU A 322 -15.40 8.60 26.59
N ASN A 323 -14.08 8.71 26.46
CA ASN A 323 -13.31 9.85 26.97
C ASN A 323 -13.29 11.08 26.04
N VAL A 324 -13.91 11.01 24.87
CA VAL A 324 -14.08 12.19 23.98
C VAL A 324 -14.97 13.23 24.67
N SER A 325 -14.70 14.52 24.45
CA SER A 325 -15.43 15.59 25.14
C SER A 325 -16.94 15.60 24.83
N GLU A 326 -17.75 16.00 25.82
CA GLU A 326 -19.21 16.04 25.68
C GLU A 326 -19.69 17.04 24.61
N ASP A 327 -18.94 18.12 24.37
CA ASP A 327 -19.23 19.08 23.30
C ASP A 327 -19.11 18.42 21.91
N VAL A 328 -18.04 17.65 21.69
CA VAL A 328 -17.82 16.89 20.46
C VAL A 328 -18.94 15.86 20.25
N LYS A 329 -19.28 15.09 21.30
CA LYS A 329 -20.38 14.12 21.25
C LYS A 329 -21.72 14.79 20.91
N ALA A 330 -22.01 15.94 21.53
CA ALA A 330 -23.25 16.68 21.30
C ALA A 330 -23.36 17.21 19.87
N LYS A 331 -22.25 17.73 19.30
CA LYS A 331 -22.20 18.20 17.90
C LYS A 331 -22.39 17.06 16.90
N LEU A 332 -21.74 15.92 17.12
CA LEU A 332 -21.87 14.75 16.25
C LEU A 332 -23.32 14.23 16.18
N LYS A 333 -24.01 14.17 17.33
CA LYS A 333 -25.41 13.71 17.43
C LYS A 333 -26.42 14.56 16.65
N GLN A 334 -26.03 15.77 16.19
CA GLN A 334 -26.91 16.61 15.39
C GLN A 334 -27.03 16.13 13.94
N ASN A 335 -26.01 15.44 13.42
CA ASN A 335 -25.89 15.11 11.99
C ASN A 335 -25.68 13.62 11.72
N PHE A 336 -25.32 12.82 12.73
CA PHE A 336 -24.91 11.43 12.57
C PHE A 336 -25.60 10.51 13.56
N THR A 337 -25.67 9.23 13.21
CA THR A 337 -25.95 8.15 14.17
C THR A 337 -24.69 7.91 14.99
N VAL A 338 -24.71 8.32 16.26
CA VAL A 338 -23.54 8.27 17.14
C VAL A 338 -23.67 7.14 18.14
N TYR A 339 -22.66 6.27 18.14
CA TYR A 339 -22.45 5.23 19.12
C TYR A 339 -21.31 5.64 20.06
N VAL A 340 -21.41 5.30 21.35
CA VAL A 340 -20.42 5.67 22.36
C VAL A 340 -20.05 4.46 23.20
N GLY A 341 -18.76 4.26 23.47
CA GLY A 341 -18.27 3.20 24.35
C GLY A 341 -16.76 2.98 24.22
N ASP A 342 -16.33 1.77 24.56
CA ASP A 342 -14.98 1.24 24.34
C ASP A 342 -14.91 0.36 23.08
N GLU A 343 -13.74 -0.20 22.78
CA GLU A 343 -13.51 -1.04 21.60
C GLU A 343 -14.41 -2.30 21.59
N LYS A 344 -14.69 -2.89 22.76
CA LYS A 344 -15.55 -4.07 22.89
C LYS A 344 -17.01 -3.74 22.61
N THR A 345 -17.46 -2.58 23.07
CA THR A 345 -18.79 -2.06 22.77
C THR A 345 -18.93 -1.83 21.26
N ALA A 346 -17.90 -1.27 20.63
CA ALA A 346 -17.85 -1.06 19.18
C ALA A 346 -17.98 -2.39 18.41
N GLU A 347 -17.21 -3.41 18.77
CA GLU A 347 -17.28 -4.75 18.15
C GLU A 347 -18.67 -5.39 18.31
N SER A 348 -19.28 -5.25 19.49
CA SER A 348 -20.63 -5.77 19.76
C SER A 348 -21.67 -5.10 18.86
N ILE A 349 -21.55 -3.78 18.63
CA ILE A 349 -22.43 -3.02 17.74
C ILE A 349 -22.25 -3.46 16.28
N LEU A 350 -21.01 -3.59 15.81
CA LEU A 350 -20.71 -4.02 14.43
C LEU A 350 -21.16 -5.45 14.16
N SER A 351 -21.26 -6.29 15.19
CA SER A 351 -21.78 -7.65 15.12
C SER A 351 -23.30 -7.75 15.31
N SER A 352 -23.97 -6.63 15.57
CA SER A 352 -25.41 -6.59 15.82
C SER A 352 -26.22 -6.74 14.53
N LYS A 353 -27.53 -6.98 14.68
CA LYS A 353 -28.45 -7.07 13.54
C LYS A 353 -28.57 -5.75 12.76
N ASP A 354 -28.25 -4.62 13.38
CA ASP A 354 -28.33 -3.30 12.75
C ASP A 354 -27.27 -3.10 11.67
N PHE A 355 -26.18 -3.87 11.72
CA PHE A 355 -25.11 -3.87 10.72
C PHE A 355 -25.19 -5.04 9.73
N LEU A 356 -26.23 -5.87 9.82
CA LEU A 356 -26.40 -7.01 8.89
C LEU A 356 -26.63 -6.51 7.47
N GLY A 357 -25.79 -6.94 6.53
CA GLY A 357 -25.85 -6.51 5.13
C GLY A 357 -25.22 -5.15 4.85
N HIS A 358 -24.62 -4.52 5.87
CA HIS A 358 -23.77 -3.35 5.74
C HIS A 358 -22.30 -3.74 5.86
N LEU A 359 -21.41 -2.83 5.47
CA LEU A 359 -20.00 -2.97 5.81
C LEU A 359 -19.89 -3.04 7.34
N PRO A 360 -19.24 -4.06 7.93
CA PRO A 360 -19.17 -4.23 9.39
C PRO A 360 -18.11 -3.29 9.98
N ARG A 361 -18.26 -2.00 9.73
CA ARG A 361 -17.33 -0.91 10.05
C ARG A 361 -18.11 0.39 10.27
N PHE A 362 -17.60 1.27 11.12
CA PHE A 362 -18.06 2.65 11.20
C PHE A 362 -17.46 3.48 10.07
N ASP A 363 -18.16 4.54 9.65
CA ASP A 363 -17.69 5.44 8.60
C ASP A 363 -16.49 6.27 9.08
N VAL A 364 -16.57 6.71 10.34
CA VAL A 364 -15.57 7.50 11.06
C VAL A 364 -15.58 7.06 12.52
N VAL A 365 -14.40 7.07 13.15
CA VAL A 365 -14.27 6.84 14.60
C VAL A 365 -13.58 8.04 15.25
N VAL A 366 -14.08 8.50 16.39
CA VAL A 366 -13.51 9.61 17.16
C VAL A 366 -12.88 9.11 18.45
N VAL A 367 -11.62 9.45 18.66
CA VAL A 367 -10.82 9.06 19.83
C VAL A 367 -10.40 10.28 20.65
N SER A 368 -10.10 10.06 21.92
CA SER A 368 -9.71 11.09 22.88
C SER A 368 -8.19 11.28 23.00
N ASN A 369 -7.41 10.29 22.55
CA ASN A 369 -5.95 10.29 22.62
C ASN A 369 -5.31 9.30 21.62
N PRO A 370 -4.00 9.42 21.31
CA PRO A 370 -3.30 8.55 20.39
C PRO A 370 -3.28 7.05 20.74
N SER A 371 -3.34 6.65 22.02
CA SER A 371 -3.36 5.23 22.39
C SER A 371 -4.60 4.51 21.85
N GLU A 372 -5.75 5.21 21.83
CA GLU A 372 -7.01 4.67 21.33
C GLU A 372 -7.00 4.46 19.80
N ILE A 373 -6.13 5.14 19.05
CA ILE A 373 -5.97 4.94 17.60
C ILE A 373 -5.63 3.47 17.31
N GLY A 374 -4.72 2.88 18.10
CA GLY A 374 -4.36 1.47 17.95
C GLY A 374 -5.55 0.53 18.14
N LEU A 375 -6.41 0.82 19.12
CA LEU A 375 -7.64 0.06 19.40
C LEU A 375 -8.68 0.23 18.29
N VAL A 376 -8.67 1.35 17.57
CA VAL A 376 -9.52 1.52 16.38
C VAL A 376 -9.02 0.69 15.21
N ILE A 377 -7.70 0.66 14.99
CA ILE A 377 -7.10 -0.06 13.86
C ILE A 377 -7.20 -1.57 14.09
N ARG A 378 -6.83 -2.07 15.27
CA ARG A 378 -6.93 -3.49 15.66
C ARG A 378 -7.48 -3.59 17.10
N PRO A 379 -8.82 -3.63 17.29
CA PRO A 379 -9.45 -3.71 18.60
C PRO A 379 -9.25 -5.06 19.29
N ASN A 380 -9.03 -6.12 18.52
CA ASN A 380 -9.05 -7.49 19.00
C ASN A 380 -7.91 -8.30 18.35
N PRO A 381 -7.04 -8.95 19.16
CA PRO A 381 -5.90 -9.69 18.63
C PRO A 381 -6.28 -11.00 17.92
N ASP A 382 -7.52 -11.48 18.05
CA ASP A 382 -7.98 -12.72 17.43
C ASP A 382 -8.31 -12.54 15.94
N HIS A 383 -8.43 -11.30 15.45
CA HIS A 383 -8.69 -11.01 14.04
C HIS A 383 -8.19 -9.64 13.57
N GLU A 384 -7.97 -9.50 12.26
CA GLU A 384 -7.41 -8.30 11.63
C GLU A 384 -8.44 -7.20 11.28
N ASN A 385 -9.61 -7.19 11.91
CA ASN A 385 -10.69 -6.26 11.59
C ASN A 385 -10.52 -4.91 12.30
N SER A 386 -10.47 -3.80 11.57
CA SER A 386 -10.62 -2.45 12.15
C SER A 386 -12.06 -2.12 12.57
N LEU A 387 -12.23 -1.16 13.48
CA LEU A 387 -13.53 -0.54 13.76
C LEU A 387 -13.97 0.43 12.66
N VAL A 388 -13.02 1.09 11.99
CA VAL A 388 -13.29 2.07 10.93
C VAL A 388 -13.16 1.41 9.55
N ARG A 389 -13.96 1.86 8.58
CA ARG A 389 -13.87 1.34 7.22
C ARG A 389 -12.50 1.66 6.60
N PRO A 390 -11.98 0.78 5.72
CA PRO A 390 -10.85 1.13 4.87
C PRO A 390 -11.11 2.42 4.11
N ARG A 391 -10.06 3.22 3.90
CA ARG A 391 -10.14 4.59 3.34
C ARG A 391 -11.00 5.57 4.17
N GLY A 392 -11.30 5.21 5.41
CA GLY A 392 -11.96 6.07 6.39
C GLY A 392 -10.96 6.92 7.21
N ALA A 393 -11.49 7.63 8.20
CA ALA A 393 -10.69 8.47 9.09
C ALA A 393 -10.93 8.16 10.57
N ILE A 394 -9.85 8.27 11.34
CA ILE A 394 -9.84 8.31 12.79
C ILE A 394 -9.65 9.77 13.19
N LEU A 395 -10.66 10.37 13.82
CA LEU A 395 -10.63 11.75 14.27
C LEU A 395 -10.15 11.82 15.72
N VAL A 396 -9.24 12.73 16.01
CA VAL A 396 -8.68 12.88 17.36
C VAL A 396 -9.20 14.16 18.01
N ASP A 397 -9.87 14.03 19.15
CA ASP A 397 -10.26 15.16 19.98
C ASP A 397 -9.01 15.81 20.61
N THR A 398 -8.59 16.95 20.06
CA THR A 398 -7.40 17.68 20.50
C THR A 398 -7.68 18.70 21.62
N THR A 399 -8.84 18.66 22.28
CA THR A 399 -9.18 19.62 23.34
C THR A 399 -8.33 19.46 24.59
N ASN A 400 -7.91 18.22 24.91
CA ASN A 400 -7.21 17.88 26.16
C ASN A 400 -5.77 17.38 25.96
N THR A 401 -5.09 17.76 24.86
CA THR A 401 -3.73 17.26 24.54
C THR A 401 -2.70 17.47 25.66
N ASN A 402 -2.89 18.48 26.52
CA ASN A 402 -1.98 18.79 27.62
C ASN A 402 -1.99 17.73 28.74
N GLN A 403 -2.98 16.83 28.75
CA GLN A 403 -3.10 15.75 29.73
C GLN A 403 -2.53 14.43 29.21
N TRP A 404 -2.10 14.38 27.94
CA TRP A 404 -1.59 13.16 27.34
C TRP A 404 -0.17 12.84 27.84
N PRO A 405 0.21 11.55 27.84
CA PRO A 405 1.58 11.12 28.10
C PRO A 405 2.63 11.84 27.24
N SER A 406 3.84 11.99 27.76
CA SER A 406 4.93 12.75 27.11
C SER A 406 5.36 12.15 25.77
N ASP A 407 5.28 10.83 25.61
CA ASP A 407 5.59 10.09 24.39
C ASP A 407 4.55 10.32 23.27
N GLN A 408 3.41 10.93 23.58
CA GLN A 408 2.35 11.30 22.64
C GLN A 408 2.34 12.80 22.32
N SER A 409 3.16 13.59 23.01
CA SER A 409 3.15 15.06 22.89
C SER A 409 3.46 15.53 21.47
N LEU A 410 4.34 14.83 20.75
CA LEU A 410 4.70 15.19 19.38
C LEU A 410 3.50 15.10 18.42
N VAL A 411 2.75 13.99 18.47
CA VAL A 411 1.53 13.80 17.66
C VAL A 411 0.43 14.76 18.13
N GLY A 412 0.29 14.96 19.44
CA GLY A 412 -0.69 15.89 19.99
C GLY A 412 -0.47 17.33 19.53
N GLU A 413 0.77 17.83 19.56
CA GLU A 413 1.12 19.14 19.03
C GLU A 413 0.88 19.26 17.52
N PHE A 414 1.17 18.19 16.78
CA PHE A 414 0.96 18.13 15.34
C PHE A 414 -0.54 18.25 14.99
N LEU A 415 -1.38 17.40 15.56
CA LEU A 415 -2.82 17.40 15.31
C LEU A 415 -3.49 18.67 15.81
N LYS A 416 -3.07 19.21 16.97
CA LYS A 416 -3.59 20.48 17.51
C LYS A 416 -3.34 21.67 16.59
N GLN A 417 -2.32 21.61 15.74
CA GLN A 417 -2.04 22.62 14.71
C GLN A 417 -2.90 22.45 13.45
N GLY A 418 -3.87 21.51 13.45
CA GLY A 418 -4.72 21.23 12.30
C GLY A 418 -4.04 20.38 11.22
N LYS A 419 -2.96 19.68 11.57
CA LYS A 419 -2.18 18.89 10.61
C LYS A 419 -2.63 17.44 10.57
N GLU A 420 -2.39 16.78 9.46
CA GLU A 420 -3.05 15.52 9.12
C GLU A 420 -2.05 14.42 8.75
N ILE A 421 -2.42 13.18 9.03
CA ILE A 421 -1.66 11.99 8.61
C ILE A 421 -2.55 11.17 7.68
N HIS A 422 -2.09 10.95 6.45
CA HIS A 422 -2.74 10.05 5.50
C HIS A 422 -1.85 8.86 5.22
N SER A 423 -2.43 7.83 4.60
CA SER A 423 -1.70 6.66 4.15
C SER A 423 -2.28 6.10 2.86
N SER A 424 -1.55 5.22 2.21
CA SER A 424 -2.03 4.50 1.03
C SER A 424 -1.28 3.21 0.80
N ARG A 425 -1.84 2.29 0.02
CA ARG A 425 -1.24 0.99 -0.26
C ARG A 425 -0.94 0.79 -1.75
N CYS A 426 -1.80 0.05 -2.46
CA CYS A 426 -1.66 -0.30 -3.87
C CYS A 426 -2.20 0.84 -4.73
N GLY A 427 -1.70 1.01 -5.95
CA GLY A 427 -2.18 2.06 -6.86
C GLY A 427 -2.67 1.56 -8.19
N ASP A 428 -3.21 2.50 -8.97
CA ASP A 428 -3.78 2.26 -10.29
C ASP A 428 -2.68 2.09 -11.35
N PHE A 429 -2.60 0.88 -11.93
CA PHE A 429 -1.63 0.53 -12.96
C PHE A 429 -1.87 1.26 -14.29
N HIS A 430 -3.12 1.62 -14.63
CA HIS A 430 -3.41 2.37 -15.85
C HIS A 430 -2.85 3.78 -15.75
N MET A 431 -3.03 4.43 -14.59
CA MET A 431 -2.44 5.74 -14.32
C MET A 431 -0.90 5.67 -14.32
N ALA A 432 -0.34 4.63 -13.70
CA ALA A 432 1.10 4.38 -13.69
C ALA A 432 1.68 4.22 -15.11
N ILE A 433 1.06 3.39 -15.95
CA ILE A 433 1.45 3.21 -17.35
C ILE A 433 1.39 4.53 -18.11
N SER A 434 0.29 5.30 -17.96
CA SER A 434 0.16 6.58 -18.68
C SER A 434 1.26 7.55 -18.28
N LEU A 435 1.53 7.71 -16.98
CA LEU A 435 2.57 8.61 -16.49
C LEU A 435 3.96 8.19 -16.95
N LEU A 436 4.30 6.90 -16.91
CA LEU A 436 5.62 6.44 -17.38
C LEU A 436 5.77 6.61 -18.90
N ARG A 437 4.71 6.39 -19.67
CA ARG A 437 4.69 6.59 -21.12
C ARG A 437 4.85 8.07 -21.49
N GLU A 438 4.20 8.97 -20.76
CA GLU A 438 4.26 10.42 -21.00
C GLU A 438 5.58 11.07 -20.56
N ASN A 439 6.33 10.41 -19.66
CA ASN A 439 7.58 10.92 -19.09
C ASN A 439 8.77 9.98 -19.36
N PRO A 440 9.17 9.80 -20.64
CA PRO A 440 10.16 8.80 -21.03
C PRO A 440 11.55 9.01 -20.39
N GLU A 441 11.91 10.23 -20.04
CA GLU A 441 13.15 10.53 -19.33
C GLU A 441 13.13 10.01 -17.89
N ILE A 442 12.00 10.11 -17.19
CA ILE A 442 11.84 9.54 -15.84
C ILE A 442 11.83 8.03 -15.91
N THR A 443 11.12 7.45 -16.88
CA THR A 443 11.11 6.01 -17.14
C THR A 443 12.52 5.47 -17.38
N LYS A 444 13.31 6.15 -18.21
CA LYS A 444 14.71 5.79 -18.44
C LYS A 444 15.57 5.91 -17.18
N SER A 445 15.36 6.93 -16.36
CA SER A 445 16.04 7.07 -15.06
C SER A 445 15.70 5.90 -14.13
N LEU A 446 14.44 5.49 -14.02
CA LEU A 446 14.00 4.35 -13.22
C LEU A 446 14.70 3.05 -13.65
N GLU A 447 14.70 2.77 -14.95
CA GLU A 447 15.36 1.60 -15.53
C GLU A 447 16.87 1.57 -15.26
N THR A 448 17.51 2.72 -15.32
CA THR A 448 18.97 2.84 -15.20
C THR A 448 19.40 2.70 -13.74
N ASN A 449 18.63 3.29 -12.83
CA ASN A 449 19.08 3.53 -11.47
C ASN A 449 18.43 2.62 -10.40
N LEU A 450 17.22 2.09 -10.64
CA LEU A 450 16.56 1.24 -9.65
C LEU A 450 16.87 -0.24 -9.83
N ILE A 451 16.98 -0.72 -11.08
CA ILE A 451 17.29 -2.13 -11.34
C ILE A 451 18.79 -2.37 -11.16
N SER A 452 19.13 -2.87 -9.97
CA SER A 452 20.52 -3.07 -9.56
C SER A 452 21.11 -4.41 -10.03
N HIS A 453 20.30 -5.47 -10.05
CA HIS A 453 20.76 -6.82 -10.38
C HIS A 453 19.68 -7.59 -11.13
N ARG A 454 20.14 -8.48 -12.01
CA ARG A 454 19.31 -9.45 -12.74
C ARG A 454 19.91 -10.84 -12.59
N TYR A 455 19.07 -11.82 -12.33
CA TYR A 455 19.45 -13.21 -12.17
C TYR A 455 18.56 -14.09 -13.06
N PRO A 456 19.09 -15.17 -13.66
CA PRO A 456 18.26 -16.19 -14.28
C PRO A 456 17.43 -16.96 -13.23
N ALA A 457 16.31 -17.55 -13.65
CA ALA A 457 15.36 -18.25 -12.77
C ALA A 457 15.97 -19.41 -11.97
N ASP A 458 16.97 -20.13 -12.52
CA ASP A 458 17.68 -21.20 -11.82
C ASP A 458 18.48 -20.69 -10.60
N LYS A 459 18.79 -19.40 -10.56
CA LYS A 459 19.48 -18.69 -9.47
C LYS A 459 18.52 -17.88 -8.56
N LEU A 460 17.23 -18.24 -8.49
CA LEU A 460 16.23 -17.56 -7.66
C LEU A 460 16.69 -17.32 -6.20
N GLU A 461 17.31 -18.31 -5.56
CA GLU A 461 17.76 -18.19 -4.17
C GLU A 461 18.92 -17.19 -4.00
N GLU A 462 19.84 -17.13 -4.96
CA GLU A 462 20.90 -16.12 -4.98
C GLU A 462 20.30 -14.71 -5.16
N ALA A 463 19.33 -14.58 -6.05
CA ALA A 463 18.62 -13.31 -6.30
C ALA A 463 17.87 -12.84 -5.04
N TYR A 464 17.14 -13.74 -4.39
CA TYR A 464 16.41 -13.47 -3.16
C TYR A 464 17.36 -13.03 -2.02
N ASN A 465 18.47 -13.75 -1.83
CA ASN A 465 19.46 -13.38 -0.83
C ASN A 465 20.13 -12.04 -1.16
N LYS A 466 20.39 -11.75 -2.45
CA LYS A 466 20.92 -10.44 -2.86
C LYS A 466 19.94 -9.30 -2.62
N ALA A 467 18.63 -9.54 -2.70
CA ALA A 467 17.61 -8.54 -2.43
C ALA A 467 17.55 -8.11 -0.94
N LYS A 468 18.03 -8.96 -0.02
CA LYS A 468 18.16 -8.64 1.42
C LYS A 468 19.30 -7.66 1.70
N ASP A 469 20.28 -7.55 0.80
CA ASP A 469 21.39 -6.61 0.94
C ASP A 469 20.86 -5.16 0.83
N PRO A 470 21.04 -4.29 1.85
CA PRO A 470 20.57 -2.91 1.82
C PRO A 470 21.15 -2.06 0.67
N SER A 471 22.27 -2.48 0.06
CA SER A 471 22.83 -1.84 -1.13
C SER A 471 22.08 -2.16 -2.42
N SER A 472 21.30 -3.24 -2.44
CA SER A 472 20.45 -3.61 -3.57
C SER A 472 19.17 -2.76 -3.57
N VAL A 473 18.89 -2.10 -4.70
CA VAL A 473 17.68 -1.27 -4.85
C VAL A 473 16.51 -2.13 -5.34
N LYS A 474 16.65 -2.70 -6.53
CA LYS A 474 15.75 -3.73 -7.08
C LYS A 474 16.56 -4.88 -7.65
N VAL A 475 16.18 -6.10 -7.29
CA VAL A 475 16.68 -7.35 -7.89
C VAL A 475 15.55 -7.94 -8.71
N VAL A 476 15.88 -8.45 -9.89
CA VAL A 476 14.92 -9.03 -10.83
C VAL A 476 15.34 -10.45 -11.19
N VAL A 477 14.38 -11.36 -11.29
CA VAL A 477 14.56 -12.73 -11.74
C VAL A 477 13.95 -12.89 -13.13
N ASP A 478 14.72 -13.40 -14.08
CA ASP A 478 14.34 -13.58 -15.49
C ASP A 478 14.04 -15.06 -15.80
N PHE A 479 12.89 -15.35 -16.41
CA PHE A 479 12.33 -16.70 -16.62
C PHE A 479 12.37 -17.17 -18.09
N GLN A 480 13.20 -16.54 -18.93
CA GLN A 480 13.31 -16.82 -20.37
C GLN A 480 13.60 -18.28 -20.71
#